data_AF-A0A1A7QJ28-F1
#
_entry.id   AF-A0A1A7QJ28-F1
#
_cell.length_a   1.000
_cell.length_b   1.000
_cell.length_c   1.000
_cell.angle_alpha   90.00
_cell.angle_beta   90.00
_cell.angle_gamma   90.00
#
_symmetry.space_group_name_H-M   'P 1'
#
loop_
_entity.id
_entity.type
_entity.pdbx_description
1 polymer ?
#
loop_
_entity_poly.entity_id
_entity_poly.type
_entity_poly.pdbx_seq_one_letter_code
_entity_poly.pdbx_strand_id
1 'polypeptide(L)'
;MGDLTHNSDRLIEEGRMLRDDNRSGGRHRRAVSIGKGSAAAKQKHWVAKIRNVVIALFAIWVAAGVLGMVLNGIGFAGVMALVLASVVAVAVLGQFPKMKTPKRADINKGDVQQMVGRTELWLEAQRPALPPPAAKILDDMGVQLDALGLQLDGLDQNHPKAREVRSLVGEQLPEMIDSYRRIPAQMRREVRMGGTPDEQLTDSLGKISGEIDSITRQLAEGSLDDLAIKHRFLDYKFGAGTAPAPELDHSPLPGPTSNTTPKSTGAD
;
A
#
# COMPACT_ATOMS: atom_id res chain seq x y z
N MET A 1 42.16 -20.15 25.92
CA MET A 1 40.79 -20.22 25.37
C MET A 1 40.02 -19.05 25.94
N GLY A 2 39.59 -18.10 25.11
CA GLY A 2 38.85 -16.92 25.58
C GLY A 2 37.47 -17.32 26.09
N ASP A 3 37.03 -16.65 27.15
CA ASP A 3 35.73 -16.87 27.78
C ASP A 3 34.60 -16.39 26.84
N LEU A 4 33.97 -17.36 26.15
CA LEU A 4 32.89 -17.10 25.18
C LEU A 4 31.55 -16.81 25.86
N THR A 5 31.46 -17.03 27.17
CA THR A 5 30.22 -16.91 27.96
C THR A 5 29.78 -15.46 28.04
N HIS A 6 30.72 -14.53 28.23
CA HIS A 6 30.44 -13.10 28.30
C HIS A 6 29.91 -12.52 26.97
N ASN A 7 30.40 -13.02 25.83
CA ASN A 7 29.90 -12.64 24.51
C ASN A 7 28.48 -13.17 24.27
N SER A 8 28.16 -14.34 24.84
CA SER A 8 26.88 -15.00 24.67
C SER A 8 25.77 -14.27 25.43
N ASP A 9 26.03 -13.85 26.67
CA ASP A 9 25.07 -13.07 27.46
C ASP A 9 24.73 -11.74 26.79
N ARG A 10 25.76 -11.05 26.27
CA ARG A 10 25.59 -9.81 25.52
C ARG A 10 24.75 -10.00 24.26
N LEU A 11 25.01 -11.06 23.48
CA LEU A 11 24.24 -11.38 22.27
C LEU A 11 22.77 -11.68 22.58
N ILE A 12 22.50 -12.39 23.68
CA ILE A 12 21.13 -12.69 24.10
C ILE A 12 20.42 -11.42 24.58
N GLU A 13 21.12 -10.53 25.29
CA GLU A 13 20.57 -9.24 25.73
C GLU A 13 20.29 -8.30 24.54
N GLU A 14 21.23 -8.14 23.62
CA GLU A 14 21.02 -7.37 22.38
C GLU A 14 19.90 -7.98 21.54
N GLY A 15 19.79 -9.30 21.48
CA GLY A 15 18.69 -10.01 20.81
C GLY A 15 17.32 -9.76 21.45
N ARG A 16 17.25 -9.72 22.79
CA ARG A 16 16.02 -9.34 23.53
C ARG A 16 15.64 -7.90 23.26
N MET A 17 16.60 -6.97 23.34
CA MET A 17 16.39 -5.57 23.02
C MET A 17 15.90 -5.38 21.58
N LEU A 18 16.48 -6.08 20.61
CA LEU A 18 16.07 -6.01 19.21
C LEU A 18 14.68 -6.61 18.97
N ARG A 19 14.36 -7.72 19.64
CA ARG A 19 13.04 -8.34 19.58
C ARG A 19 11.97 -7.41 20.17
N ASP A 20 12.26 -6.80 21.30
CA ASP A 20 11.33 -5.90 21.99
C ASP A 20 11.20 -4.55 21.24
N ASP A 21 12.28 -4.06 20.62
CA ASP A 21 12.25 -2.94 19.65
C ASP A 21 11.35 -3.31 18.45
N ASN A 22 11.51 -4.49 17.85
CA ASN A 22 10.65 -4.94 16.75
C ASN A 22 9.18 -5.14 17.18
N ARG A 23 8.92 -5.71 18.36
CA ARG A 23 7.56 -5.85 18.91
C ARG A 23 6.90 -4.50 19.22
N SER A 24 7.70 -3.47 19.52
CA SER A 24 7.24 -2.11 19.73
C SER A 24 7.24 -1.25 18.45
N GLY A 25 7.52 -1.84 17.29
CA GLY A 25 7.39 -1.22 15.95
C GLY A 25 8.70 -0.86 15.25
N GLY A 26 9.86 -1.11 15.88
CA GLY A 26 11.20 -0.93 15.33
C GLY A 26 11.57 0.51 14.93
N ARG A 27 12.83 0.70 14.48
CA ARG A 27 13.34 1.98 13.97
C ARG A 27 12.58 2.55 12.76
N HIS A 28 11.64 1.79 12.19
CA HIS A 28 10.70 2.23 11.17
C HIS A 28 9.70 3.29 11.68
N ARG A 29 9.50 3.44 13.00
CA ARG A 29 8.70 4.52 13.60
C ARG A 29 9.34 5.92 13.57
N ARG A 30 10.55 6.08 13.00
CA ARG A 30 11.15 7.40 12.74
C ARG A 30 10.74 7.99 11.38
N ALA A 31 9.83 7.36 10.64
CA ALA A 31 9.19 7.99 9.50
C ALA A 31 8.13 9.00 9.99
N VAL A 32 8.20 10.24 9.49
CA VAL A 32 7.25 11.33 9.80
C VAL A 32 5.87 11.11 9.12
N SER A 33 5.69 10.00 8.40
CA SER A 33 4.47 9.60 7.72
C SER A 33 4.09 8.17 8.07
N ILE A 34 2.79 7.92 8.22
CA ILE A 34 2.21 6.67 8.71
C ILE A 34 2.39 5.51 7.70
N GLY A 35 2.58 5.82 6.41
CA GLY A 35 2.86 4.84 5.35
C GLY A 35 3.61 5.45 4.16
N LYS A 36 3.86 4.63 3.13
CA LYS A 36 4.55 5.01 1.90
C LYS A 36 3.66 5.86 0.99
N GLY A 37 2.34 5.65 1.00
CA GLY A 37 1.41 6.47 0.23
C GLY A 37 1.32 7.90 0.75
N SER A 38 1.23 8.10 2.08
CA SER A 38 1.29 9.42 2.72
C SER A 38 2.66 10.09 2.53
N ALA A 39 3.76 9.33 2.59
CA ALA A 39 5.10 9.83 2.26
C ALA A 39 5.19 10.32 0.80
N ALA A 40 4.69 9.52 -0.15
CA ALA A 40 4.71 9.84 -1.58
C ALA A 40 3.79 11.01 -1.93
N ALA A 41 2.63 11.14 -1.27
CA ALA A 41 1.73 12.28 -1.44
C ALA A 41 2.38 13.59 -0.93
N LYS A 42 2.99 13.55 0.26
CA LYS A 42 3.79 14.66 0.79
C LYS A 42 4.95 14.98 -0.16
N GLN A 43 5.69 13.97 -0.63
CA GLN A 43 6.83 14.15 -1.54
C GLN A 43 6.40 14.75 -2.89
N LYS A 44 5.32 14.27 -3.50
CA LYS A 44 4.78 14.85 -4.75
C LYS A 44 4.37 16.31 -4.57
N HIS A 45 3.76 16.66 -3.43
CA HIS A 45 3.42 18.05 -3.13
C HIS A 45 4.68 18.92 -2.91
N TRP A 46 5.67 18.40 -2.17
CA TRP A 46 6.95 19.09 -1.97
C TRP A 46 7.72 19.28 -3.28
N VAL A 47 7.77 18.26 -4.14
CA VAL A 47 8.39 18.33 -5.48
C VAL A 47 7.66 19.33 -6.36
N ALA A 48 6.32 19.32 -6.39
CA ALA A 48 5.54 20.29 -7.16
C ALA A 48 5.74 21.74 -6.65
N LYS A 49 5.84 21.93 -5.32
CA LYS A 49 6.13 23.23 -4.71
C LYS A 49 7.52 23.72 -5.10
N ILE A 50 8.54 22.87 -4.99
CA ILE A 50 9.93 23.19 -5.39
C ILE A 50 9.99 23.53 -6.88
N ARG A 51 9.36 22.73 -7.73
CA ARG A 51 9.28 22.98 -9.18
C ARG A 51 8.70 24.37 -9.48
N ASN A 52 7.58 24.72 -8.84
CA ASN A 52 6.93 26.01 -9.06
C ASN A 52 7.80 27.19 -8.56
N VAL A 53 8.52 27.02 -7.45
CA VAL A 53 9.49 28.03 -6.95
C VAL A 53 10.64 28.22 -7.94
N VAL A 54 11.20 27.12 -8.46
CA VAL A 54 12.29 27.19 -9.45
C VAL A 54 11.82 27.87 -10.75
N ILE A 55 10.63 27.55 -11.24
CA ILE A 55 10.06 28.19 -12.43
C ILE A 55 9.85 29.69 -12.21
N ALA A 56 9.32 30.08 -11.04
CA ALA A 56 9.09 31.48 -10.72
C ALA A 56 10.40 32.27 -10.63
N LEU A 57 11.42 31.71 -9.96
CA LEU A 57 12.75 32.32 -9.92
C LEU A 57 13.33 32.43 -11.33
N PHE A 58 13.28 31.38 -12.14
CA PHE A 58 13.75 31.42 -13.51
C PHE A 58 13.06 32.52 -14.34
N ALA A 59 11.73 32.65 -14.23
CA ALA A 59 10.98 33.69 -14.91
C ALA A 59 11.38 35.11 -14.47
N ILE A 60 11.62 35.31 -13.17
CA ILE A 60 12.10 36.60 -12.63
C ILE A 60 13.48 36.97 -13.18
N TRP A 61 14.39 36.01 -13.22
CA TRP A 61 15.75 36.22 -13.75
C TRP A 61 15.75 36.48 -15.27
N VAL A 62 14.92 35.78 -16.04
CA VAL A 62 14.74 36.02 -17.47
C VAL A 62 14.13 37.40 -17.73
N ALA A 63 13.06 37.76 -17.03
CA ALA A 63 12.42 39.07 -17.18
C ALA A 63 13.37 40.23 -16.84
N ALA A 64 14.16 40.07 -15.79
CA ALA A 64 15.18 41.04 -15.41
C ALA A 64 16.29 41.13 -16.45
N GLY A 65 16.77 40.00 -16.99
CA GLY A 65 17.77 39.98 -18.06
C GLY A 65 17.31 40.73 -19.32
N VAL A 66 16.04 40.54 -19.72
CA VAL A 66 15.44 41.26 -20.85
C VAL A 66 15.33 42.77 -20.56
N LEU A 67 14.85 43.16 -19.36
CA LEU A 67 14.80 44.57 -18.95
C LEU A 67 16.20 45.21 -18.93
N GLY A 68 17.20 44.48 -18.43
CA GLY A 68 18.59 44.92 -18.39
C GLY A 68 19.18 45.18 -19.76
N MET A 69 18.84 44.35 -20.75
CA MET A 69 19.29 44.52 -22.13
C MET A 69 18.67 45.77 -22.78
N VAL A 70 17.40 46.07 -22.49
CA VAL A 70 16.70 47.25 -23.03
C VAL A 70 17.19 48.55 -22.38
N LEU A 71 17.59 48.51 -21.11
CA LEU A 71 17.95 49.70 -20.33
C LEU A 71 19.47 49.97 -20.22
N ASN A 72 20.30 49.33 -21.06
CA ASN A 72 21.77 49.43 -21.02
C ASN A 72 22.40 49.04 -19.66
N GLY A 73 21.79 48.08 -18.98
CA GLY A 73 22.28 47.53 -17.73
C GLY A 73 21.26 47.60 -16.58
N ILE A 74 21.33 46.62 -15.70
CA ILE A 74 20.61 46.58 -14.44
C ILE A 74 21.56 47.21 -13.42
N GLY A 75 21.48 48.54 -13.20
CA GLY A 75 22.28 49.20 -12.16
C GLY A 75 22.06 48.57 -10.77
N PHE A 76 22.82 48.99 -9.75
CA PHE A 76 22.72 48.43 -8.39
C PHE A 76 21.27 48.35 -7.86
N ALA A 77 20.46 49.38 -8.14
CA ALA A 77 19.04 49.41 -7.79
C ALA A 77 18.22 48.28 -8.44
N GLY A 78 18.52 47.90 -9.68
CA GLY A 78 17.83 46.80 -10.36
C GLY A 78 18.27 45.42 -9.85
N VAL A 79 19.53 45.26 -9.45
CA VAL A 79 20.01 44.02 -8.79
C VAL A 79 19.35 43.88 -7.41
N MET A 80 19.22 44.97 -6.66
CA MET A 80 18.48 44.98 -5.40
C MET A 80 16.99 44.68 -5.60
N ALA A 81 16.36 45.22 -6.64
CA ALA A 81 14.98 44.88 -6.99
C ALA A 81 14.81 43.40 -7.37
N LEU A 82 15.77 42.80 -8.08
CA LEU A 82 15.77 41.37 -8.42
C LEU A 82 15.84 40.49 -7.16
N VAL A 83 16.73 40.83 -6.22
CA VAL A 83 16.87 40.12 -4.95
C VAL A 83 15.58 40.24 -4.15
N LEU A 84 15.00 41.44 -4.04
CA LEU A 84 13.72 41.67 -3.37
C LEU A 84 12.58 40.88 -4.01
N ALA A 85 12.47 40.90 -5.34
CA ALA A 85 11.48 40.13 -6.09
C ALA A 85 11.63 38.61 -5.87
N SER A 86 12.88 38.12 -5.80
CA SER A 86 13.17 36.71 -5.51
C SER A 86 12.74 36.32 -4.08
N VAL A 87 13.04 37.18 -3.10
CA VAL A 87 12.60 36.98 -1.70
C VAL A 87 11.08 36.98 -1.59
N VAL A 88 10.39 37.94 -2.24
CA VAL A 88 8.93 38.01 -2.26
C VAL A 88 8.33 36.78 -2.95
N ALA A 89 8.88 36.34 -4.07
CA ALA A 89 8.42 35.15 -4.76
C ALA A 89 8.56 33.89 -3.89
N VAL A 90 9.71 33.72 -3.22
CA VAL A 90 9.94 32.62 -2.28
C VAL A 90 9.01 32.71 -1.06
N ALA A 91 8.75 33.90 -0.52
CA ALA A 91 7.83 34.08 0.60
C ALA A 91 6.37 33.74 0.21
N VAL A 92 5.90 34.24 -0.94
CA VAL A 92 4.55 34.01 -1.44
C VAL A 92 4.33 32.53 -1.80
N LEU A 93 5.28 31.90 -2.51
CA LEU A 93 5.23 30.48 -2.89
C LEU A 93 5.61 29.54 -1.74
N GLY A 94 6.28 30.03 -0.70
CA GLY A 94 6.49 29.31 0.55
C GLY A 94 5.18 29.14 1.30
N GLN A 95 4.37 30.20 1.35
CA GLN A 95 3.09 30.26 2.05
C GLN A 95 1.92 29.60 1.29
N PHE A 96 2.02 29.45 -0.03
CA PHE A 96 1.01 28.82 -0.89
C PHE A 96 1.63 27.82 -1.89
N PRO A 97 1.02 26.66 -2.19
CA PRO A 97 -0.30 26.21 -1.73
C PRO A 97 -0.22 25.46 -0.38
N LYS A 98 -1.25 25.68 0.45
CA LYS A 98 -1.53 24.82 1.61
C LYS A 98 -2.09 23.50 1.06
N MET A 99 -1.54 22.37 1.51
CA MET A 99 -2.15 21.07 1.20
C MET A 99 -3.61 21.11 1.68
N LYS A 100 -4.55 21.10 0.74
CA LYS A 100 -5.95 20.86 1.07
C LYS A 100 -6.01 19.43 1.56
N THR A 101 -6.24 19.24 2.86
CA THR A 101 -6.60 17.94 3.41
C THR A 101 -7.74 17.38 2.54
N PRO A 102 -7.61 16.16 1.99
CA PRO A 102 -8.66 15.55 1.19
C PRO A 102 -9.97 15.65 1.99
N LYS A 103 -11.00 16.29 1.41
CA LYS A 103 -12.33 16.25 2.03
C LYS A 103 -12.89 14.84 1.82
N ARG A 104 -13.81 14.38 2.67
CA ARG A 104 -14.50 13.07 2.53
C ARG A 104 -14.98 12.81 1.10
N ALA A 105 -15.48 13.85 0.43
CA ALA A 105 -15.94 13.82 -0.97
C ALA A 105 -14.84 13.49 -2.01
N ASP A 106 -13.56 13.61 -1.67
CA ASP A 106 -12.43 13.34 -2.57
C ASP A 106 -11.82 11.94 -2.36
N ILE A 107 -12.17 11.24 -1.26
CA ILE A 107 -11.66 9.89 -0.95
C ILE A 107 -12.17 8.89 -1.98
N ASN A 108 -13.48 8.87 -2.22
CA ASN A 108 -14.16 7.89 -3.08
C ASN A 108 -14.00 8.11 -4.59
N LYS A 109 -13.10 8.99 -5.04
CA LYS A 109 -12.90 9.28 -6.46
C LYS A 109 -11.91 8.31 -7.10
N GLY A 110 -12.13 7.96 -8.37
CA GLY A 110 -11.19 7.13 -9.15
C GLY A 110 -11.12 5.67 -8.70
N ASP A 111 -10.00 5.03 -9.02
CA ASP A 111 -9.69 3.63 -8.73
C ASP A 111 -9.65 3.35 -7.21
N VAL A 112 -10.09 2.16 -6.79
CA VAL A 112 -10.02 1.66 -5.41
C VAL A 112 -8.59 1.73 -4.85
N GLN A 113 -7.56 1.44 -5.64
CA GLN A 113 -6.16 1.57 -5.20
C GLN A 113 -5.83 3.02 -4.81
N GLN A 114 -6.24 3.98 -5.64
CA GLN A 114 -6.04 5.40 -5.37
C GLN A 114 -6.87 5.88 -4.17
N MET A 115 -8.09 5.35 -4.02
CA MET A 115 -8.96 5.61 -2.87
C MET A 115 -8.30 5.17 -1.56
N VAL A 116 -7.67 3.99 -1.53
CA VAL A 116 -6.94 3.49 -0.35
C VAL A 116 -5.79 4.45 0.00
N GLY A 117 -4.97 4.85 -0.96
CA GLY A 117 -3.88 5.81 -0.72
C GLY A 117 -4.35 7.21 -0.27
N ARG A 118 -5.50 7.69 -0.77
CA ARG A 118 -6.11 8.94 -0.27
C ARG A 118 -6.67 8.78 1.15
N THR A 119 -7.18 7.60 1.48
CA THR A 119 -7.70 7.30 2.82
C THR A 119 -6.58 7.28 3.84
N GLU A 120 -5.43 6.67 3.52
CA GLU A 120 -4.24 6.69 4.38
C GLU A 120 -3.82 8.13 4.74
N LEU A 121 -3.75 9.02 3.74
CA LEU A 121 -3.43 10.43 3.96
C LEU A 121 -4.48 11.13 4.83
N TRP A 122 -5.75 10.79 4.66
CA TRP A 122 -6.83 11.33 5.47
C TRP A 122 -6.77 10.82 6.93
N LEU A 123 -6.48 9.54 7.13
CA LEU A 123 -6.30 8.92 8.44
C LEU A 123 -5.17 9.58 9.23
N GLU A 124 -4.05 9.91 8.57
CA GLU A 124 -2.94 10.61 9.19
C GLU A 124 -3.33 11.99 9.73
N ALA A 125 -4.10 12.75 8.95
CA ALA A 125 -4.61 14.05 9.39
C ALA A 125 -5.58 13.94 10.57
N GLN A 126 -6.20 12.77 10.74
CA GLN A 126 -7.28 12.53 11.68
C GLN A 126 -6.80 11.98 13.03
N ARG A 127 -5.64 11.34 13.05
CA ARG A 127 -4.94 10.80 14.24
C ARG A 127 -4.99 11.69 15.50
N PRO A 128 -4.70 13.01 15.47
CA PRO A 128 -4.65 13.82 16.69
C PRO A 128 -6.01 14.05 17.37
N ALA A 129 -7.11 13.77 16.68
CA ALA A 129 -8.46 13.97 17.22
C ALA A 129 -9.03 12.72 17.92
N LEU A 130 -8.25 11.62 17.97
CA LEU A 130 -8.66 10.31 18.46
C LEU A 130 -7.99 9.99 19.81
N PRO A 131 -8.60 9.10 20.62
CA PRO A 131 -7.99 8.67 21.87
C PRO A 131 -6.74 7.81 21.58
N PRO A 132 -5.75 7.78 22.49
CA PRO A 132 -4.49 7.07 22.27
C PRO A 132 -4.60 5.61 21.77
N PRO A 133 -5.50 4.76 22.30
CA PRO A 133 -5.64 3.38 21.79
C PRO A 133 -6.17 3.33 20.36
N ALA A 134 -7.17 4.14 20.01
CA ALA A 134 -7.70 4.22 18.65
C ALA A 134 -6.66 4.77 17.65
N ALA A 135 -5.85 5.75 18.08
CA ALA A 135 -4.78 6.29 17.25
C ALA A 135 -3.74 5.22 16.89
N LYS A 136 -3.44 4.29 17.82
CA LYS A 136 -2.55 3.16 17.55
C LYS A 136 -3.12 2.21 16.50
N ILE A 137 -4.42 1.88 16.57
CA ILE A 137 -5.07 1.03 15.57
C ILE A 137 -5.03 1.71 14.18
N LEU A 138 -5.17 3.03 14.13
CA LEU A 138 -5.06 3.79 12.89
C LEU A 138 -3.66 3.74 12.27
N ASP A 139 -2.63 3.79 13.12
CA ASP A 139 -1.24 3.63 12.68
C ASP A 139 -1.02 2.24 12.06
N ASP A 140 -1.53 1.19 12.71
CA ASP A 140 -1.44 -0.19 12.22
C ASP A 140 -2.26 -0.37 10.92
N MET A 141 -3.45 0.24 10.82
CA MET A 141 -4.25 0.25 9.59
C MET A 141 -3.56 0.97 8.44
N GLY A 142 -2.78 2.02 8.70
CA GLY A 142 -1.99 2.68 7.64
C GLY A 142 -1.05 1.71 6.93
N VAL A 143 -0.40 0.83 7.69
CA VAL A 143 0.47 -0.23 7.15
C VAL A 143 -0.34 -1.29 6.39
N GLN A 144 -1.50 -1.68 6.91
CA GLN A 144 -2.40 -2.64 6.23
C GLN A 144 -2.95 -2.08 4.91
N LEU A 145 -3.32 -0.80 4.89
CA LEU A 145 -3.82 -0.11 3.70
C LEU A 145 -2.72 0.02 2.62
N ASP A 146 -1.47 0.27 3.01
CA ASP A 146 -0.32 0.22 2.08
C ASP A 146 -0.18 -1.17 1.43
N ALA A 147 -0.27 -2.23 2.24
CA ALA A 147 -0.20 -3.62 1.75
C ALA A 147 -1.39 -3.95 0.83
N LEU A 148 -2.61 -3.53 1.21
CA LEU A 148 -3.82 -3.70 0.43
C LEU A 148 -3.72 -2.96 -0.92
N GLY A 149 -3.16 -1.76 -0.94
CA GLY A 149 -2.93 -0.99 -2.17
C GLY A 149 -2.04 -1.72 -3.19
N LEU A 150 -1.08 -2.53 -2.74
CA LEU A 150 -0.29 -3.38 -3.63
C LEU A 150 -1.12 -4.53 -4.22
N GLN A 151 -2.01 -5.14 -3.42
CA GLN A 151 -2.86 -6.25 -3.88
C GLN A 151 -3.98 -5.78 -4.82
N LEU A 152 -4.38 -4.52 -4.71
CA LEU A 152 -5.37 -3.90 -5.59
C LEU A 152 -4.78 -3.44 -6.93
N ASP A 153 -3.44 -3.44 -7.07
CA ASP A 153 -2.80 -3.00 -8.31
C ASP A 153 -3.17 -3.93 -9.48
N GLY A 154 -3.81 -3.37 -10.50
CA GLY A 154 -4.29 -4.14 -11.65
C GLY A 154 -5.52 -5.01 -11.39
N LEU A 155 -6.16 -4.93 -10.21
CA LEU A 155 -7.43 -5.59 -9.93
C LEU A 155 -8.57 -4.90 -10.70
N ASP A 156 -9.51 -5.68 -11.22
CA ASP A 156 -10.73 -5.13 -11.83
C ASP A 156 -11.55 -4.34 -10.79
N GLN A 157 -11.91 -3.11 -11.15
CA GLN A 157 -12.70 -2.21 -10.32
C GLN A 157 -14.11 -2.73 -10.03
N ASN A 158 -14.64 -3.59 -10.91
CA ASN A 158 -15.95 -4.22 -10.73
C ASN A 158 -15.89 -5.48 -9.86
N HIS A 159 -14.70 -5.93 -9.46
CA HIS A 159 -14.51 -7.12 -8.65
C HIS A 159 -15.26 -7.00 -7.30
N PRO A 160 -15.92 -8.07 -6.80
CA PRO A 160 -16.63 -8.03 -5.52
C PRO A 160 -15.76 -7.53 -4.36
N LYS A 161 -14.48 -7.95 -4.30
CA LYS A 161 -13.53 -7.47 -3.26
C LYS A 161 -13.19 -5.99 -3.39
N ALA A 162 -13.12 -5.45 -4.60
CA ALA A 162 -12.89 -4.02 -4.82
C ALA A 162 -14.07 -3.17 -4.29
N ARG A 163 -15.31 -3.65 -4.45
CA ARG A 163 -16.51 -3.03 -3.88
C ARG A 163 -16.54 -3.10 -2.35
N GLU A 164 -16.15 -4.24 -1.78
CA GLU A 164 -16.07 -4.43 -0.33
C GLU A 164 -15.05 -3.48 0.31
N VAL A 165 -13.85 -3.36 -0.27
CA VAL A 165 -12.83 -2.38 0.15
C VAL A 165 -13.38 -0.95 0.06
N ARG A 166 -14.09 -0.60 -1.02
CA ARG A 166 -14.67 0.74 -1.18
C ARG A 166 -15.68 1.07 -0.07
N SER A 167 -16.55 0.12 0.28
CA SER A 167 -17.49 0.25 1.39
C SER A 167 -16.75 0.42 2.73
N LEU A 168 -15.82 -0.48 3.05
CA LEU A 168 -15.11 -0.46 4.34
C LEU A 168 -14.22 0.78 4.51
N VAL A 169 -13.33 1.02 3.56
CA VAL A 169 -12.27 2.03 3.65
C VAL A 169 -12.76 3.41 3.21
N GLY A 170 -13.63 3.46 2.18
CA GLY A 170 -14.11 4.71 1.60
C GLY A 170 -15.36 5.28 2.27
N GLU A 171 -16.19 4.45 2.90
CA GLU A 171 -17.47 4.88 3.46
C GLU A 171 -17.54 4.69 4.96
N GLN A 172 -17.40 3.45 5.44
CA GLN A 172 -17.63 3.08 6.84
C GLN A 172 -16.55 3.66 7.77
N LEU A 173 -15.28 3.47 7.45
CA LEU A 173 -14.17 3.95 8.28
C LEU A 173 -14.20 5.48 8.44
N PRO A 174 -14.38 6.29 7.37
CA PRO A 174 -14.49 7.73 7.51
C PRO A 174 -15.75 8.16 8.28
N GLU A 175 -16.88 7.50 8.03
CA GLU A 175 -18.15 7.80 8.70
C GLU A 175 -18.10 7.58 10.21
N MET A 176 -17.44 6.50 10.63
CA MET A 176 -17.31 6.13 12.02
C MET A 176 -16.48 7.15 12.79
N ILE A 177 -15.34 7.56 12.22
CA ILE A 177 -14.50 8.59 12.83
C ILE A 177 -15.23 9.94 12.86
N ASP A 178 -15.92 10.32 11.79
CA ASP A 178 -16.72 11.55 11.76
C ASP A 178 -17.83 11.54 12.82
N SER A 179 -18.49 10.39 13.01
CA SER A 179 -19.52 10.22 14.03
C SER A 179 -18.96 10.39 15.44
N TYR A 180 -17.80 9.82 15.72
CA TYR A 180 -17.11 10.02 17.00
C TYR A 180 -16.72 11.51 17.22
N ARG A 181 -16.23 12.20 16.17
CA ARG A 181 -15.83 13.61 16.28
C ARG A 181 -16.99 14.54 16.61
N ARG A 182 -18.21 14.21 16.17
CA ARG A 182 -19.43 14.98 16.49
C ARG A 182 -19.77 14.93 17.98
N ILE A 183 -19.27 13.93 18.70
CA ILE A 183 -19.46 13.82 20.16
C ILE A 183 -18.58 14.87 20.86
N PRO A 184 -19.15 15.73 21.73
CA PRO A 184 -18.39 16.70 22.51
C PRO A 184 -17.34 16.03 23.39
N ALA A 185 -16.16 16.63 23.53
CA ALA A 185 -14.99 16.00 24.20
C ALA A 185 -15.27 15.54 25.63
N GLN A 186 -16.04 16.33 26.40
CA GLN A 186 -16.43 16.01 27.77
C GLN A 186 -17.28 14.73 27.86
N MET A 187 -18.07 14.44 26.82
CA MET A 187 -19.00 13.31 26.78
C MET A 187 -18.35 11.99 26.33
N ARG A 188 -17.13 12.02 25.79
CA ARG A 188 -16.47 10.85 25.18
C ARG A 188 -15.98 9.81 26.18
N ARG A 189 -15.81 10.23 27.44
CA ARG A 189 -15.39 9.37 28.56
C ARG A 189 -16.56 8.96 29.46
N GLU A 190 -17.77 9.47 29.19
CA GLU A 190 -18.95 9.13 29.97
C GLU A 190 -19.50 7.79 29.47
N VAL A 191 -19.62 6.84 30.40
CA VAL A 191 -20.16 5.50 30.12
C VAL A 191 -21.63 5.62 29.72
N ARG A 192 -21.98 5.10 28.54
CA ARG A 192 -23.36 5.03 28.02
C ARG A 192 -23.56 3.76 27.22
N MET A 193 -24.64 3.04 27.49
CA MET A 193 -24.99 1.80 26.78
C MET A 193 -23.81 0.82 26.65
N GLY A 194 -23.33 0.31 27.78
CA GLY A 194 -22.34 -0.78 27.79
C GLY A 194 -20.88 -0.38 27.55
N GLY A 195 -20.56 0.89 27.33
CA GLY A 195 -19.17 1.37 27.26
C GLY A 195 -19.06 2.88 27.08
N THR A 196 -17.84 3.41 27.01
CA THR A 196 -17.60 4.82 26.63
C THR A 196 -17.51 4.96 25.11
N PRO A 197 -17.85 6.14 24.54
CA PRO A 197 -17.59 6.40 23.12
C PRO A 197 -16.14 6.17 22.68
N ASP A 198 -15.16 6.43 23.55
CA ASP A 198 -13.74 6.13 23.31
C ASP A 198 -13.48 4.62 23.14
N GLU A 199 -14.07 3.80 24.01
CA GLU A 199 -13.97 2.33 23.94
C GLU A 199 -14.70 1.77 22.72
N GLN A 200 -15.92 2.25 22.45
CA GLN A 200 -16.72 1.80 21.30
C GLN A 200 -16.01 2.09 19.99
N LEU A 201 -15.43 3.30 19.84
CA LEU A 201 -14.62 3.64 18.67
C LEU A 201 -13.40 2.72 18.54
N THR A 202 -12.73 2.44 19.66
CA THR A 202 -11.52 1.58 19.65
C THR A 202 -11.88 0.15 19.23
N ASP A 203 -12.96 -0.42 19.75
CA ASP A 203 -13.45 -1.75 19.39
C ASP A 203 -13.87 -1.82 17.92
N SER A 204 -14.62 -0.83 17.44
CA SER A 204 -15.09 -0.79 16.06
C SER A 204 -13.95 -0.58 15.05
N LEU A 205 -12.97 0.26 15.35
CA LEU A 205 -11.74 0.38 14.55
C LEU A 205 -10.95 -0.92 14.53
N GLY A 206 -10.90 -1.66 15.66
CA GLY A 206 -10.29 -2.97 15.73
C GLY A 206 -10.94 -3.99 14.79
N LYS A 207 -12.27 -4.00 14.74
CA LYS A 207 -13.03 -4.86 13.81
C LYS A 207 -12.76 -4.52 12.34
N ILE A 208 -12.75 -3.23 11.98
CA ILE A 208 -12.43 -2.81 10.60
C ILE A 208 -11.00 -3.23 10.22
N SER A 209 -10.03 -3.04 11.12
CA SER A 209 -8.65 -3.48 10.89
C SER A 209 -8.55 -5.00 10.64
N GLY A 210 -9.28 -5.82 11.42
CA GLY A 210 -9.34 -7.27 11.20
C GLY A 210 -9.95 -7.64 9.85
N GLU A 211 -11.01 -6.94 9.42
CA GLU A 211 -11.63 -7.18 8.11
C GLU A 211 -10.71 -6.78 6.96
N ILE A 212 -9.98 -5.66 7.08
CA ILE A 212 -8.98 -5.23 6.09
C ILE A 212 -7.87 -6.29 5.95
N ASP A 213 -7.36 -6.86 7.06
CA ASP A 213 -6.36 -7.93 7.02
C ASP A 213 -6.90 -9.19 6.33
N SER A 214 -8.13 -9.59 6.67
CA SER A 214 -8.85 -10.72 6.05
C SER A 214 -8.98 -10.54 4.53
N ILE A 215 -9.45 -9.37 4.07
CA ILE A 215 -9.59 -9.07 2.64
C ILE A 215 -8.23 -9.06 1.95
N THR A 216 -7.21 -8.48 2.58
CA THR A 216 -5.85 -8.44 2.03
C THR A 216 -5.31 -9.86 1.82
N ARG A 217 -5.53 -10.75 2.79
CA ARG A 217 -5.15 -12.16 2.68
C ARG A 217 -5.91 -12.89 1.56
N GLN A 218 -7.22 -12.68 1.46
CA GLN A 218 -8.04 -13.30 0.41
C GLN A 218 -7.64 -12.82 -0.99
N LEU A 219 -7.29 -11.54 -1.15
CA LEU A 219 -6.76 -11.00 -2.40
C LEU A 219 -5.41 -11.63 -2.75
N ALA A 220 -4.53 -11.77 -1.77
CA ALA A 220 -3.24 -12.44 -1.97
C ALA A 220 -3.42 -13.91 -2.38
N GLU A 221 -4.29 -14.67 -1.70
CA GLU A 221 -4.62 -16.06 -2.03
C GLU A 221 -5.17 -16.19 -3.46
N GLY A 222 -6.12 -15.34 -3.86
CA GLY A 222 -6.66 -15.34 -5.22
C GLY A 222 -5.58 -15.08 -6.28
N SER A 223 -4.64 -14.16 -6.01
CA SER A 223 -3.53 -13.91 -6.94
C SER A 223 -2.55 -15.09 -7.07
N LEU A 224 -2.35 -15.85 -5.98
CA LEU A 224 -1.53 -17.06 -5.99
C LEU A 224 -2.20 -18.19 -6.77
N ASP A 225 -3.52 -18.33 -6.63
CA ASP A 225 -4.32 -19.30 -7.38
C ASP A 225 -4.29 -18.99 -8.89
N ASP A 226 -4.46 -17.72 -9.27
CA ASP A 226 -4.35 -17.28 -10.67
C ASP A 226 -2.97 -17.58 -11.27
N LEU A 227 -1.91 -17.40 -10.48
CA LEU A 227 -0.54 -17.73 -10.90
C LEU A 227 -0.38 -19.24 -11.10
N ALA A 228 -0.90 -20.06 -10.18
CA ALA A 228 -0.85 -21.52 -10.29
C ALA A 228 -1.62 -22.03 -11.52
N ILE A 229 -2.78 -21.44 -11.83
CA ILE A 229 -3.54 -21.74 -13.04
C ILE A 229 -2.73 -21.41 -14.30
N LYS A 230 -2.12 -20.21 -14.36
CA LYS A 230 -1.27 -19.80 -15.48
C LYS A 230 -0.08 -20.75 -15.66
N HIS A 231 0.56 -21.17 -14.57
CA HIS A 231 1.67 -22.12 -14.62
C HIS A 231 1.23 -23.47 -15.21
N ARG A 232 0.14 -24.06 -14.68
CA ARG A 232 -0.42 -25.33 -15.22
C ARG A 232 -0.83 -25.22 -16.68
N PHE A 233 -1.39 -24.08 -17.09
CA PHE A 233 -1.73 -23.84 -18.49
C PHE A 233 -0.49 -23.80 -19.39
N LEU A 234 0.59 -23.15 -18.94
CA LEU A 234 1.85 -23.10 -19.68
C LEU A 234 2.49 -24.49 -19.79
N ASP A 235 2.49 -25.27 -18.70
CA ASP A 235 3.00 -26.66 -18.71
C ASP A 235 2.20 -27.53 -19.69
N TYR A 236 0.88 -27.39 -19.72
CA TYR A 236 0.04 -28.11 -20.68
C TYR A 236 0.33 -27.68 -22.13
N LYS A 237 0.44 -26.37 -22.39
CA LYS A 237 0.59 -25.82 -23.74
C LYS A 237 2.00 -26.00 -24.32
N PHE A 238 3.03 -25.95 -23.47
CA PHE A 238 4.44 -25.94 -23.89
C PHE A 238 5.25 -27.12 -23.35
N GLY A 239 4.85 -27.73 -22.24
CA GLY A 239 5.54 -28.86 -21.61
C GLY A 239 5.32 -30.21 -22.30
N ALA A 240 4.24 -30.36 -23.08
CA ALA A 240 4.00 -31.55 -23.90
C ALA A 240 5.02 -31.73 -25.06
N GLY A 241 5.89 -30.74 -25.30
CA GLY A 241 6.92 -30.77 -26.34
C GLY A 241 8.27 -31.38 -25.93
N THR A 242 8.48 -31.72 -24.66
CA THR A 242 9.79 -32.19 -24.14
C THR A 242 9.76 -33.60 -23.53
N ALA A 243 8.60 -34.28 -23.56
CA ALA A 243 8.58 -35.71 -23.26
C ALA A 243 9.04 -36.46 -24.53
N PRO A 244 10.10 -37.30 -24.49
CA PRO A 244 10.31 -38.27 -25.57
C PRO A 244 9.00 -39.07 -25.68
N ALA A 245 8.46 -39.14 -26.90
CA ALA A 245 7.28 -39.95 -27.18
C ALA A 245 7.46 -41.32 -26.51
N PRO A 246 6.42 -41.88 -25.87
CA PRO A 246 6.52 -43.24 -25.35
C PRO A 246 6.95 -44.12 -26.52
N GLU A 247 8.15 -44.67 -26.41
CA GLU A 247 8.69 -45.62 -27.35
C GLU A 247 7.68 -46.76 -27.38
N LEU A 248 6.91 -46.83 -28.47
CA LEU A 248 6.00 -47.94 -28.71
C LEU A 248 6.91 -49.16 -28.86
N ASP A 249 7.09 -49.90 -27.77
CA ASP A 249 7.76 -51.19 -27.77
C ASP A 249 7.00 -52.09 -28.75
N HIS A 250 7.52 -52.17 -29.96
CA HIS A 250 7.08 -53.09 -30.99
C HIS A 250 7.58 -54.48 -30.64
N SER A 251 7.10 -55.03 -29.53
CA SER A 251 7.17 -56.46 -29.25
C SER A 251 6.26 -57.18 -30.26
N PRO A 252 6.77 -58.07 -31.13
CA PRO A 252 5.93 -58.84 -32.04
C PRO A 252 5.02 -59.75 -31.22
N LEU A 253 3.71 -59.64 -31.43
CA LEU A 253 2.70 -60.54 -30.88
C LEU A 253 3.08 -62.01 -31.17
N PRO A 254 3.06 -62.92 -30.18
CA PRO A 254 3.16 -64.34 -30.47
C PRO A 254 1.92 -64.74 -31.30
N GLY A 255 2.17 -65.28 -32.50
CA GLY A 255 1.12 -65.71 -33.42
C GLY A 255 0.17 -66.76 -32.81
N PRO A 256 -1.07 -66.85 -33.30
CA PRO A 256 -2.05 -67.78 -32.77
C PRO A 256 -1.59 -69.22 -32.94
N THR A 257 -1.49 -69.96 -31.83
CA THR A 257 -1.27 -71.40 -31.84
C THR A 257 -2.50 -72.08 -32.44
N SER A 258 -2.33 -72.74 -33.58
CA SER A 258 -3.35 -73.59 -34.17
C SER A 258 -3.56 -74.82 -33.28
N ASN A 259 -4.68 -74.84 -32.57
CA ASN A 259 -5.12 -75.96 -31.76
C ASN A 259 -5.78 -77.01 -32.68
N THR A 260 -5.08 -78.10 -32.96
CA THR A 260 -5.63 -79.23 -33.73
C THR A 260 -6.36 -80.18 -32.77
N THR A 261 -7.69 -80.17 -32.81
CA THR A 261 -8.54 -81.18 -32.13
C THR A 261 -8.54 -82.49 -32.94
N PRO A 262 -8.43 -83.67 -32.30
CA PRO A 262 -8.47 -84.95 -33.00
C PRO A 262 -9.91 -85.33 -33.35
N LYS A 263 -10.16 -85.68 -34.62
CA LYS A 263 -11.42 -86.24 -35.08
C LYS A 263 -11.37 -87.76 -34.97
N SER A 264 -12.00 -88.29 -33.93
CA SER A 264 -12.38 -89.69 -33.79
C SER A 264 -13.77 -89.88 -34.37
N THR A 265 -13.92 -90.71 -35.40
CA THR A 265 -15.11 -91.53 -35.72
C THR A 265 -14.66 -92.55 -36.77
N GLY A 266 -14.76 -93.84 -36.44
CA GLY A 266 -14.44 -94.95 -37.34
C GLY A 266 -15.61 -95.40 -38.22
N ALA A 267 -15.29 -96.26 -39.19
CA ALA A 267 -16.11 -97.35 -39.73
C ALA A 267 -15.25 -98.16 -40.71
N ASP A 268 -15.28 -99.48 -40.51
CA ASP A 268 -14.87 -100.62 -41.35
C ASP A 268 -13.39 -100.83 -41.75
#